data_AF-A0A0F9EI31-F1
#
_entry.id   AF-A0A0F9EI31-F1
#
_cell.length_a   1.000
_cell.length_b   1.000
_cell.length_c   1.000
_cell.angle_alpha   90.00
_cell.angle_beta   90.00
_cell.angle_gamma   90.00
#
_symmetry.space_group_name_H-M   'P 1'
#
loop_
_entity.id
_entity.type
_entity.pdbx_description
1 polymer ?
#
loop_
_entity_poly.entity_id
_entity_poly.type
_entity_poly.pdbx_seq_one_letter_code
_entity_poly.pdbx_strand_id
1 'polypeptide(L)'
;RRDKSTIYVLEVDFPNVTIVYYKEFTINKKDPRFWVKVIEHTIWVADIFHLSTLKIDQTGIGDMPTLEIKRKIADLSIQCMVEGVDFTYAFKHKWEGFINQAILKFERYEISAPFIHTLVVQLKAFRFNAKTKMYETRGPSPDHAMALFLAISCVGNQRYYFGTASNKSSQENPLIEPNNDNLKEKVESGYAMKASELEPG
;
A
#
# COMPACT_ATOMS: atom_id res chain seq x y z
N ARG A 1 7.16 -21.61 -12.63
CA ARG A 1 5.99 -21.57 -13.55
C ARG A 1 4.88 -20.90 -12.75
N ARG A 2 4.22 -19.84 -13.25
CA ARG A 2 3.08 -19.26 -12.51
C ARG A 2 1.93 -20.24 -12.60
N ASP A 3 1.41 -20.66 -11.46
CA ASP A 3 0.34 -21.65 -11.37
C ASP A 3 -0.96 -21.04 -10.83
N LYS A 4 -0.89 -19.80 -10.31
CA LYS A 4 -1.99 -19.09 -9.64
C LYS A 4 -1.94 -17.59 -9.91
N SER A 5 -3.06 -16.92 -9.66
CA SER A 5 -3.16 -15.46 -9.55
C SER A 5 -3.97 -15.14 -8.30
N THR A 6 -3.48 -14.20 -7.50
CA THR A 6 -4.03 -13.88 -6.17
C THR A 6 -4.38 -12.41 -6.09
N ILE A 7 -5.52 -12.10 -5.45
CA ILE A 7 -5.98 -10.75 -5.18
C ILE A 7 -6.11 -10.62 -3.67
N TYR A 8 -5.61 -9.51 -3.12
CA TYR A 8 -5.76 -9.12 -1.72
C TYR A 8 -6.31 -7.69 -1.69
N VAL A 9 -7.32 -7.46 -0.85
CA VAL A 9 -7.83 -6.12 -0.53
C VAL A 9 -7.60 -5.86 0.94
N LEU A 10 -7.09 -4.67 1.21
CA LEU A 10 -6.80 -4.20 2.55
C LEU A 10 -7.69 -3.00 2.86
N GLU A 11 -8.35 -3.07 4.00
CA GLU A 11 -8.89 -1.88 4.66
C GLU A 11 -7.79 -1.30 5.55
N VAL A 12 -7.61 0.01 5.49
CA VAL A 12 -6.50 0.70 6.15
C VAL A 12 -7.06 1.70 7.15
N ASP A 13 -6.85 1.43 8.43
CA ASP A 13 -7.06 2.37 9.53
C ASP A 13 -5.71 2.65 10.20
N PHE A 14 -4.97 3.60 9.63
CA PHE A 14 -3.54 3.77 9.91
C PHE A 14 -3.24 3.83 11.44
N PRO A 15 -2.25 3.06 11.94
CA PRO A 15 -1.30 2.23 11.19
C PRO A 15 -1.81 0.82 10.87
N ASN A 16 -2.99 0.46 11.34
CA ASN A 16 -3.57 -0.88 11.23
C ASN A 16 -4.06 -1.16 9.81
N VAL A 17 -3.93 -2.42 9.42
CA VAL A 17 -4.29 -2.93 8.10
C VAL A 17 -5.06 -4.22 8.29
N THR A 18 -6.24 -4.32 7.70
CA THR A 18 -7.10 -5.50 7.80
C THR A 18 -7.29 -6.12 6.42
N ILE A 19 -7.02 -7.42 6.27
CA ILE A 19 -7.37 -8.15 5.05
C ILE A 19 -8.87 -8.39 5.03
N VAL A 20 -9.60 -7.59 4.27
CA VAL A 20 -11.07 -7.67 4.14
C VAL A 20 -11.51 -8.60 3.01
N TYR A 21 -10.63 -8.86 2.05
CA TYR A 21 -10.92 -9.75 0.94
C TYR A 21 -9.66 -10.42 0.41
N TYR A 22 -9.78 -11.69 0.03
CA TYR A 22 -8.79 -12.35 -0.81
C TYR A 22 -9.46 -13.33 -1.77
N LYS A 23 -8.83 -13.52 -2.94
CA LYS A 23 -9.28 -14.48 -3.96
C LYS A 23 -8.08 -15.12 -4.62
N GLU A 24 -8.15 -16.44 -4.83
CA GLU A 24 -7.20 -17.19 -5.63
C GLU A 24 -7.86 -17.66 -6.93
N PHE A 25 -7.14 -17.51 -8.04
CA PHE A 25 -7.45 -18.08 -9.34
C PHE A 25 -6.39 -19.11 -9.69
N THR A 26 -6.78 -20.38 -9.85
CA THR A 26 -5.89 -21.42 -10.36
C THR A 26 -5.76 -21.28 -11.88
N ILE A 27 -4.54 -21.16 -12.40
CA ILE A 27 -4.31 -21.00 -13.84
C ILE A 27 -4.71 -22.29 -14.56
N ASN A 28 -5.77 -22.21 -15.37
CA ASN A 28 -6.17 -23.29 -16.26
C ASN A 28 -5.75 -22.98 -17.70
N LYS A 29 -4.73 -23.67 -18.20
CA LYS A 29 -4.21 -23.48 -19.56
C LYS A 29 -5.17 -23.89 -20.66
N LYS A 30 -6.21 -24.67 -20.33
CA LYS A 30 -7.26 -25.06 -21.28
C LYS A 30 -8.40 -24.04 -21.31
N ASP A 31 -8.41 -23.05 -20.42
CA ASP A 31 -9.42 -22.01 -20.38
C ASP A 31 -8.90 -20.74 -21.10
N PRO A 32 -9.32 -20.49 -22.35
CA PRO A 32 -8.90 -19.30 -23.09
C PRO A 32 -9.42 -18.00 -22.44
N ARG A 33 -10.43 -18.08 -21.56
CA ARG A 33 -11.01 -16.93 -20.87
C ARG A 33 -10.43 -16.68 -19.48
N PHE A 34 -9.39 -17.43 -19.07
CA PHE A 34 -8.80 -17.29 -17.74
C PHE A 34 -8.47 -15.82 -17.40
N TRP A 35 -7.72 -15.13 -18.25
CA TRP A 35 -7.33 -13.74 -18.02
C TRP A 35 -8.50 -12.77 -18.05
N VAL A 36 -9.50 -13.03 -18.89
CA VAL A 36 -10.73 -12.23 -18.93
C VAL A 36 -11.45 -12.30 -17.58
N LYS A 37 -11.58 -13.50 -17.01
CA LYS A 37 -12.20 -13.70 -15.68
C LYS A 37 -11.42 -12.99 -14.57
N VAL A 38 -10.09 -13.06 -14.59
CA VAL A 38 -9.24 -12.38 -13.59
C VAL A 38 -9.40 -10.86 -13.69
N ILE A 39 -9.43 -10.31 -14.91
CA ILE A 39 -9.58 -8.87 -15.16
C ILE A 39 -10.97 -8.39 -14.73
N GLU A 40 -12.03 -9.06 -15.19
CA GLU A 40 -13.42 -8.74 -14.82
C GLU A 40 -13.62 -8.78 -13.31
N HIS A 41 -13.05 -9.79 -12.64
CA HIS A 41 -13.13 -9.91 -11.20
C HIS A 41 -12.35 -8.81 -10.48
N THR A 42 -11.15 -8.46 -10.97
CA THR A 42 -10.36 -7.36 -10.40
C THR A 42 -11.11 -6.03 -10.47
N ILE A 43 -11.79 -5.77 -11.59
CA ILE A 43 -12.60 -4.54 -11.77
C ILE A 43 -13.81 -4.55 -10.84
N TRP A 44 -14.51 -5.68 -10.74
CA TRP A 44 -15.61 -5.84 -9.79
C TRP A 44 -15.17 -5.59 -8.34
N VAL A 45 -14.00 -6.10 -7.94
CA VAL A 45 -13.42 -5.82 -6.63
C VAL A 45 -13.09 -4.33 -6.47
N ALA A 46 -12.52 -3.69 -7.50
CA ALA A 46 -12.18 -2.27 -7.46
C ALA A 46 -13.41 -1.38 -7.22
N ASP A 47 -14.52 -1.72 -7.86
CA ASP A 47 -15.79 -1.01 -7.74
C ASP A 47 -16.46 -1.25 -6.37
N ILE A 48 -16.68 -2.51 -5.99
CA ILE A 48 -17.39 -2.88 -4.76
C ILE A 48 -16.69 -2.40 -3.50
N PHE A 49 -15.36 -2.47 -3.47
CA PHE A 49 -14.57 -2.03 -2.31
C PHE A 49 -14.12 -0.56 -2.41
N HIS A 50 -14.53 0.16 -3.47
CA HIS A 50 -14.12 1.54 -3.74
C HIS A 50 -12.60 1.76 -3.56
N LEU A 51 -11.81 0.91 -4.21
CA LEU A 51 -10.37 0.88 -4.01
C LEU A 51 -9.72 2.22 -4.40
N SER A 52 -8.98 2.83 -3.48
CA SER A 52 -8.21 4.04 -3.78
C SER A 52 -6.99 3.76 -4.67
N THR A 53 -6.31 2.64 -4.45
CA THR A 53 -5.11 2.24 -5.20
C THR A 53 -5.10 0.73 -5.44
N LEU A 54 -4.78 0.34 -6.67
CA LEU A 54 -4.59 -1.03 -7.11
C LEU A 54 -3.17 -1.19 -7.66
N LYS A 55 -2.33 -1.97 -6.99
CA LYS A 55 -1.01 -2.35 -7.49
C LYS A 55 -1.04 -3.76 -8.07
N ILE A 56 -0.45 -3.93 -9.26
CA ILE A 56 -0.45 -5.20 -10.01
C ILE A 56 1.00 -5.60 -10.28
N ASP A 57 1.37 -6.85 -9.98
CA ASP A 57 2.64 -7.43 -10.44
C ASP A 57 2.59 -7.59 -11.96
N GLN A 58 3.24 -6.67 -12.67
CA GLN A 58 3.27 -6.66 -14.13
C GLN A 58 4.43 -7.51 -14.69
N THR A 59 5.28 -8.07 -13.84
CA THR A 59 6.46 -8.86 -14.25
C THR A 59 6.07 -9.97 -15.23
N GLY A 60 6.74 -10.02 -16.37
CA GLY A 60 6.50 -11.01 -17.41
C GLY A 60 5.18 -10.79 -18.16
N ILE A 61 4.17 -11.62 -17.89
CA ILE A 61 2.88 -11.60 -18.62
C ILE A 61 1.88 -10.58 -18.06
N GLY A 62 2.25 -9.82 -17.03
CA GLY A 62 1.32 -8.96 -16.28
C GLY A 62 1.10 -7.58 -16.90
N ASP A 63 1.91 -7.15 -17.87
CA ASP A 63 1.76 -5.86 -18.56
C ASP A 63 0.41 -5.73 -19.28
N MET A 64 0.02 -6.75 -20.05
CA MET A 64 -1.23 -6.72 -20.81
C MET A 64 -2.47 -6.68 -19.89
N PRO A 65 -2.61 -7.55 -18.86
CA PRO A 65 -3.68 -7.41 -17.88
C PRO A 65 -3.71 -6.05 -17.18
N THR A 66 -2.55 -5.48 -16.84
CA THR A 66 -2.45 -4.17 -16.18
C THR A 66 -3.00 -3.05 -17.07
N LEU A 67 -2.64 -3.02 -18.35
CA LEU A 67 -3.14 -2.05 -19.32
C LEU A 67 -4.65 -2.18 -19.53
N GLU A 68 -5.16 -3.40 -19.63
CA GLU A 68 -6.58 -3.66 -19.80
C GLU A 68 -7.40 -3.22 -18.58
N ILE A 69 -6.90 -3.48 -17.37
CA ILE A 69 -7.53 -3.02 -16.12
C ILE A 69 -7.53 -1.49 -16.06
N LYS A 70 -6.41 -0.84 -16.38
CA LYS A 70 -6.31 0.63 -16.46
C LYS A 70 -7.37 1.21 -17.39
N ARG A 71 -7.47 0.66 -18.60
CA ARG A 71 -8.47 1.11 -19.59
C ARG A 71 -9.88 0.97 -19.05
N LYS A 72 -10.26 -0.22 -18.56
CA LYS A 72 -11.63 -0.46 -18.08
C LYS A 72 -11.99 0.34 -16.83
N ILE A 73 -11.05 0.55 -15.90
CA ILE A 73 -11.27 1.40 -14.73
C ILE A 73 -11.54 2.86 -15.15
N ALA A 74 -10.81 3.36 -16.15
CA ALA A 74 -11.05 4.68 -16.73
C ALA A 74 -12.40 4.76 -17.46
N ASP A 75 -12.72 3.77 -18.30
CA ASP A 75 -14.00 3.70 -19.05
C ASP A 75 -15.21 3.68 -18.11
N LEU A 76 -15.10 2.97 -16.98
CA LEU A 76 -16.14 2.86 -15.96
C LEU A 76 -16.12 4.02 -14.94
N SER A 77 -15.18 4.96 -15.07
CA SER A 77 -15.00 6.10 -14.14
C SER A 77 -14.86 5.69 -12.67
N ILE A 78 -14.25 4.53 -12.40
CA ILE A 78 -13.96 4.06 -11.04
C ILE A 78 -12.79 4.90 -10.50
N GLN A 79 -12.97 5.55 -9.34
CA GLN A 79 -11.94 6.36 -8.69
C GLN A 79 -10.85 5.49 -8.03
N CYS A 80 -10.03 4.84 -8.86
CA CYS A 80 -8.95 3.95 -8.42
C CYS A 80 -7.67 4.23 -9.20
N MET A 81 -6.56 4.50 -8.49
CA MET A 81 -5.24 4.61 -9.12
C MET A 81 -4.67 3.21 -9.38
N VAL A 82 -4.44 2.87 -10.65
CA VAL A 82 -3.86 1.57 -11.02
C VAL A 82 -2.37 1.72 -11.34
N GLU A 83 -1.52 0.99 -10.64
CA GLU A 83 -0.07 0.98 -10.81
C GLU A 83 0.43 -0.43 -11.11
N GLY A 84 1.22 -0.56 -12.19
CA GLY A 84 1.93 -1.80 -12.48
C GLY A 84 3.32 -1.77 -11.87
N VAL A 85 3.72 -2.85 -11.20
CA VAL A 85 5.03 -2.98 -10.58
C VAL A 85 5.80 -4.11 -11.23
N ASP A 86 6.96 -3.78 -11.81
CA ASP A 86 7.86 -4.76 -12.42
C ASP A 86 8.97 -5.16 -11.43
N PHE A 87 9.14 -6.47 -11.27
CA PHE A 87 10.10 -7.13 -10.39
C PHE A 87 11.20 -7.86 -11.16
N THR A 88 11.47 -7.48 -12.41
CA THR A 88 12.66 -7.92 -13.15
C THR A 88 13.96 -7.73 -12.36
N TYR A 89 15.02 -8.45 -12.74
CA TYR A 89 16.30 -8.48 -12.02
C TYR A 89 16.90 -7.10 -11.72
N ALA A 90 16.63 -6.09 -12.56
CA ALA A 90 17.06 -4.70 -12.37
C ALA A 90 16.36 -3.98 -11.20
N PHE A 91 15.21 -4.49 -10.74
CA PHE A 91 14.37 -3.89 -9.71
C PHE A 91 14.17 -4.79 -8.48
N LYS A 92 15.07 -5.76 -8.25
CA LYS A 92 15.02 -6.65 -7.07
C LYS A 92 15.00 -5.91 -5.73
N HIS A 93 15.61 -4.73 -5.66
CA HIS A 93 15.57 -3.88 -4.46
C HIS A 93 14.16 -3.41 -4.10
N LYS A 94 13.24 -3.30 -5.08
CA LYS A 94 11.82 -2.97 -4.80
C LYS A 94 11.12 -4.10 -4.06
N TRP A 95 11.47 -5.36 -4.37
CA TRP A 95 10.98 -6.54 -3.64
C TRP A 95 11.33 -6.48 -2.16
N GLU A 96 12.58 -6.16 -1.87
CA GLU A 96 13.10 -6.06 -0.51
C GLU A 96 12.41 -4.95 0.28
N GLY A 97 12.18 -3.79 -0.37
CA GLY A 97 11.43 -2.69 0.23
C GLY A 97 10.04 -3.11 0.70
N PHE A 98 9.30 -3.85 -0.13
CA PHE A 98 7.95 -4.32 0.22
C PHE A 98 7.96 -5.38 1.32
N ILE A 99 8.92 -6.32 1.26
CA ILE A 99 9.10 -7.34 2.30
C ILE A 99 9.43 -6.66 3.65
N ASN A 100 10.36 -5.71 3.67
CA ASN A 100 10.73 -4.98 4.88
C ASN A 100 9.55 -4.20 5.47
N GLN A 101 8.77 -3.52 4.61
CA GLN A 101 7.56 -2.82 5.06
C GLN A 101 6.54 -3.79 5.68
N ALA A 102 6.34 -4.94 5.06
CA ALA A 102 5.43 -5.96 5.58
C ALA A 102 5.92 -6.56 6.91
N ILE A 103 7.22 -6.89 7.03
CA ILE A 103 7.83 -7.41 8.26
C ILE A 103 7.57 -6.46 9.42
N LEU A 104 7.82 -5.15 9.24
CA LEU A 104 7.58 -4.15 10.29
C LEU A 104 6.11 -4.15 10.75
N LYS A 105 5.15 -4.30 9.84
CA LYS A 105 3.73 -4.40 10.21
C LYS A 105 3.40 -5.68 10.96
N PHE A 106 3.98 -6.82 10.58
CA PHE A 106 3.82 -8.08 11.30
C PHE A 106 4.42 -8.00 12.72
N GLU A 107 5.62 -7.46 12.86
CA GLU A 107 6.30 -7.33 14.16
C GLU A 107 5.56 -6.39 15.14
N ARG A 108 4.90 -5.36 14.61
CA ARG A 108 4.12 -4.39 15.39
C ARG A 108 2.66 -4.79 15.61
N TYR A 109 2.26 -5.97 15.14
CA TYR A 109 0.85 -6.42 15.19
C TYR A 109 -0.13 -5.45 14.49
N GLU A 110 0.34 -4.71 13.48
CA GLU A 110 -0.44 -3.74 12.71
C GLU A 110 -1.22 -4.39 11.55
N ILE A 111 -1.19 -5.72 11.43
CA ILE A 111 -1.90 -6.45 10.39
C ILE A 111 -2.85 -7.49 10.96
N SER A 112 -4.12 -7.32 10.64
CA SER A 112 -5.20 -8.26 10.95
C SER A 112 -5.57 -9.05 9.70
N ALA A 113 -5.61 -10.37 9.82
CA ALA A 113 -5.91 -11.26 8.70
C ALA A 113 -6.77 -12.44 9.17
N PRO A 114 -7.74 -12.91 8.35
CA PRO A 114 -8.30 -14.23 8.58
C PRO A 114 -7.20 -15.28 8.45
N PHE A 115 -7.38 -16.45 9.06
CA PHE A 115 -6.42 -17.53 8.94
C PHE A 115 -6.38 -18.08 7.51
N ILE A 116 -5.34 -17.70 6.75
CA ILE A 116 -5.08 -18.18 5.38
C ILE A 116 -3.88 -19.11 5.42
N HIS A 117 -4.12 -20.42 5.46
CA HIS A 117 -3.07 -21.43 5.62
C HIS A 117 -1.93 -21.29 4.58
N THR A 118 -2.27 -21.10 3.30
CA THR A 118 -1.28 -20.95 2.22
C THR A 118 -0.38 -19.73 2.41
N LEU A 119 -0.94 -18.61 2.88
CA LEU A 119 -0.19 -17.40 3.19
C LEU A 119 0.81 -17.67 4.33
N VAL A 120 0.37 -18.32 5.41
CA VAL A 120 1.24 -18.67 6.55
C VAL A 120 2.42 -19.55 6.12
N VAL A 121 2.15 -20.56 5.29
CA VAL A 121 3.20 -21.45 4.74
C VAL A 121 4.20 -20.65 3.89
N GLN A 122 3.71 -19.77 3.02
CA GLN A 122 4.56 -18.95 2.16
C GLN A 122 5.38 -17.93 2.95
N LEU A 123 4.80 -17.24 3.94
CA LEU A 123 5.53 -16.32 4.82
C LEU A 123 6.68 -17.04 5.55
N LYS A 124 6.43 -18.27 6.04
CA LYS A 124 7.45 -19.12 6.66
C LYS A 124 8.54 -19.59 5.70
N ALA A 125 8.39 -19.43 4.38
CA ALA A 125 9.37 -19.85 3.38
C ALA A 125 10.37 -18.75 2.99
N PHE A 126 10.12 -17.49 3.33
CA PHE A 126 11.06 -16.38 3.10
C PHE A 126 12.27 -16.50 4.03
N ARG A 127 13.47 -16.39 3.47
CA ARG A 127 14.74 -16.44 4.20
C ARG A 127 15.66 -15.34 3.70
N PHE A 128 16.36 -14.68 4.62
CA PHE A 128 17.42 -13.76 4.26
C PHE A 128 18.70 -14.54 3.93
N ASN A 129 19.26 -14.32 2.74
CA ASN A 129 20.54 -14.87 2.33
C ASN A 129 21.64 -13.84 2.61
N ALA A 130 22.48 -14.10 3.60
CA ALA A 130 23.55 -13.18 4.02
C ALA A 130 24.62 -12.93 2.94
N LYS A 131 24.84 -13.90 2.03
CA LYS A 131 25.84 -13.78 0.96
C LYS A 131 25.36 -12.83 -0.13
N THR A 132 24.11 -12.95 -0.54
CA THR A 132 23.51 -12.08 -1.56
C THR A 132 22.96 -10.79 -0.95
N LYS A 133 22.78 -10.74 0.37
CA LYS A 133 22.06 -9.70 1.12
C LYS A 133 20.62 -9.52 0.64
N MET A 134 20.01 -10.60 0.14
CA MET A 134 18.65 -10.58 -0.41
C MET A 134 17.72 -11.57 0.28
N TYR A 135 16.42 -11.27 0.27
CA TYR A 135 15.40 -12.27 0.61
C TYR A 135 15.22 -13.27 -0.53
N GLU A 136 15.21 -14.54 -0.17
CA GLU A 136 14.99 -15.67 -1.07
C GLU A 136 13.81 -16.49 -0.56
N THR A 137 13.07 -17.11 -1.48
CA THR A 137 12.00 -18.04 -1.15
C THR A 137 12.41 -19.45 -1.53
N ARG A 138 12.21 -20.39 -0.61
CA ARG A 138 12.41 -21.82 -0.87
C ARG A 138 11.06 -22.48 -1.16
N GLY A 139 10.98 -23.25 -2.24
CA GLY A 139 9.80 -24.02 -2.58
C GLY A 139 8.89 -23.34 -3.63
N PRO A 140 7.56 -23.49 -3.53
CA PRO A 140 6.63 -22.99 -4.55
C PRO A 140 6.61 -21.45 -4.61
N SER A 141 6.07 -20.91 -5.72
CA SER A 141 5.96 -19.45 -5.94
C SER A 141 5.24 -18.76 -4.78
N PRO A 142 5.77 -17.67 -4.21
CA PRO A 142 5.22 -16.98 -3.04
C PRO A 142 4.05 -16.04 -3.40
N ASP A 143 3.12 -16.49 -4.25
CA ASP A 143 2.10 -15.62 -4.87
C ASP A 143 1.17 -14.92 -3.84
N HIS A 144 0.81 -15.58 -2.73
CA HIS A 144 -0.01 -14.95 -1.68
C HIS A 144 0.78 -13.91 -0.89
N ALA A 145 2.00 -14.26 -0.47
CA ALA A 145 2.84 -13.34 0.28
C ALA A 145 3.18 -12.10 -0.56
N MET A 146 3.49 -12.29 -1.84
CA MET A 146 3.80 -11.19 -2.74
C MET A 146 2.60 -10.30 -3.02
N ALA A 147 1.42 -10.87 -3.27
CA ALA A 147 0.21 -10.08 -3.42
C ALA A 147 -0.13 -9.27 -2.15
N LEU A 148 0.07 -9.87 -0.97
CA LEU A 148 -0.11 -9.16 0.29
C LEU A 148 0.91 -8.04 0.47
N PHE A 149 2.19 -8.28 0.21
CA PHE A 149 3.24 -7.25 0.32
C PHE A 149 3.01 -6.10 -0.64
N LEU A 150 2.55 -6.41 -1.85
CA LEU A 150 2.17 -5.41 -2.84
C LEU A 150 1.00 -4.56 -2.36
N ALA A 151 -0.04 -5.18 -1.80
CA ALA A 151 -1.18 -4.48 -1.23
C ALA A 151 -0.77 -3.63 0.00
N ILE A 152 0.10 -4.14 0.88
CA ILE A 152 0.65 -3.37 2.01
C ILE A 152 1.41 -2.14 1.51
N SER A 153 2.12 -2.26 0.38
CA SER A 153 2.82 -1.12 -0.22
C SER A 153 1.89 -0.02 -0.76
N CYS A 154 0.58 -0.27 -0.86
CA CYS A 154 -0.43 0.76 -1.14
C CYS A 154 -0.80 1.56 0.12
N VAL A 155 -0.55 1.02 1.31
CA VAL A 155 -0.75 1.73 2.58
C VAL A 155 0.27 2.86 2.59
N GLY A 156 -0.17 4.06 2.26
CA GLY A 156 0.69 5.22 2.20
C GLY A 156 1.48 5.34 3.50
N ASN A 157 2.80 5.58 3.38
CA ASN A 157 3.44 6.38 4.39
C ASN A 157 2.70 7.71 4.33
N GLN A 158 1.85 8.03 5.30
CA GLN A 158 1.72 9.43 5.63
C GLN A 158 3.16 9.90 5.82
N ARG A 159 3.64 10.73 4.88
CA ARG A 159 4.73 11.64 5.21
C ARG A 159 4.14 12.44 6.35
N TYR A 160 4.44 12.04 7.59
CA TYR A 160 4.35 12.96 8.68
C TYR A 160 5.26 14.12 8.28
N TYR A 161 4.66 15.16 7.70
CA TYR A 161 5.17 16.47 7.98
C TYR A 161 5.12 16.53 9.50
N PHE A 162 6.29 16.59 10.15
CA PHE A 162 6.36 17.05 11.53
C PHE A 162 5.69 18.43 11.53
N GLY A 163 4.40 18.46 11.86
CA GLY A 163 3.53 19.57 11.54
C GLY A 163 2.08 19.11 11.51
N THR A 164 1.45 19.18 12.69
CA THR A 164 0.04 18.89 12.98
C THR A 164 -0.33 17.42 13.10
N ALA A 165 0.04 16.84 14.25
CA ALA A 165 -0.80 15.84 14.89
C ALA A 165 -2.22 16.43 14.99
N SER A 166 -3.20 15.77 14.37
CA SER A 166 -4.60 16.08 14.62
C SER A 166 -4.86 15.84 16.11
N ASN A 167 -5.13 16.90 16.85
CA ASN A 167 -5.55 16.85 18.25
C ASN A 167 -6.82 16.00 18.39
N LYS A 168 -6.68 14.68 18.55
CA LYS A 168 -7.70 13.86 19.20
C LYS A 168 -7.47 14.04 20.70
N SER A 169 -8.36 14.83 21.31
CA SER A 169 -8.33 15.38 22.67
C SER A 169 -7.11 16.25 23.00
N SER A 170 -7.38 17.50 23.38
CA SER A 170 -6.40 18.33 24.08
C SER A 170 -5.94 17.55 25.31
N GLN A 171 -4.69 17.07 25.33
CA GLN A 171 -4.08 16.72 26.60
C GLN A 171 -3.93 18.02 27.38
N GLU A 172 -4.81 18.24 28.37
CA GLU A 172 -4.56 19.25 29.39
C GLU A 172 -3.22 18.90 30.04
N ASN A 173 -2.27 19.82 29.91
CA ASN A 173 -0.96 19.68 30.54
C ASN A 173 -1.18 19.77 32.05
N PRO A 174 -0.91 18.71 32.84
CA PRO A 174 -1.18 18.71 34.29
C PRO A 174 -0.25 19.65 35.08
N LEU A 175 0.61 20.41 34.39
CA LEU A 175 1.56 21.36 34.95
C LEU A 175 1.23 22.83 34.62
N ILE A 176 0.11 23.11 33.94
CA ILE A 176 -0.35 24.49 33.71
C ILE A 176 -1.51 24.75 34.67
N GLU A 177 -1.22 25.46 35.76
CA GLU A 177 -2.28 26.03 36.59
C GLU A 177 -3.10 27.02 35.75
N PRO A 178 -4.44 26.94 35.77
CA PRO A 178 -5.28 27.88 35.03
C PRO A 178 -5.29 29.22 35.78
N ASN A 179 -4.34 30.09 35.44
CA ASN A 179 -4.36 31.48 35.90
C ASN A 179 -4.89 32.40 34.80
N ASN A 180 -6.14 32.80 35.03
CA ASN A 180 -6.79 34.08 34.74
C ASN A 180 -6.72 34.69 33.34
N ASP A 181 -7.92 34.82 32.78
CA ASP A 181 -8.42 35.87 31.90
C ASP A 181 -7.63 37.18 31.97
N ASN A 182 -6.99 37.54 30.85
CA ASN A 182 -6.96 38.88 30.26
C ASN A 182 -5.87 38.89 29.19
N LEU A 183 -6.27 38.78 27.92
CA LEU A 183 -5.59 39.37 26.75
C LEU A 183 -6.41 39.06 25.49
N LYS A 184 -7.66 39.55 25.49
CA LYS A 184 -8.26 40.02 24.23
C LYS A 184 -7.64 41.38 23.98
N GLU A 185 -6.76 41.50 22.98
CA GLU A 185 -6.75 42.64 22.06
C GLU A 185 -5.62 42.54 21.02
N LYS A 186 -5.97 42.99 19.80
CA LYS A 186 -5.12 43.28 18.64
C LYS A 186 -4.69 42.11 17.76
N VAL A 187 -5.67 41.68 16.97
CA VAL A 187 -5.44 41.30 15.57
C VAL A 187 -4.99 42.56 14.82
N GLU A 188 -3.75 42.59 14.34
CA GLU A 188 -3.33 43.49 13.26
C GLU A 188 -2.78 42.66 12.09
N SER A 189 -3.38 42.90 10.93
CA SER A 189 -3.03 42.36 9.62
C SER A 189 -1.68 42.90 9.15
N GLY A 190 -0.75 42.02 8.77
CA GLY A 190 0.54 42.44 8.20
C GLY A 190 1.03 41.47 7.13
N TYR A 191 0.86 41.88 5.87
CA TYR A 191 1.51 41.31 4.69
C TYR A 191 3.02 41.12 4.93
N ALA A 192 3.54 39.90 4.76
CA ALA A 192 4.98 39.67 4.72
C ALA A 192 5.50 39.93 3.29
N MET A 193 6.25 41.02 3.08
CA MET A 193 6.95 41.29 1.83
C MET A 193 8.01 40.22 1.55
N LYS A 194 8.12 39.81 0.27
CA LYS A 194 9.11 38.83 -0.19
C LYS A 194 10.50 39.48 -0.29
N ALA A 195 11.53 38.72 0.06
CA ALA A 195 12.96 39.11 0.11
C ALA A 195 13.61 39.45 -1.25
N SER A 196 12.83 39.79 -2.27
CA SER A 196 13.31 40.17 -3.61
C SER A 196 13.33 41.68 -3.86
N GLU A 197 12.99 42.50 -2.86
CA GLU A 197 12.91 43.97 -2.99
C GLU A 197 14.01 44.73 -2.23
N LEU A 198 15.07 44.06 -1.79
CA LEU A 198 16.24 44.70 -1.17
C LEU A 198 17.42 44.69 -2.15
N GLU A 199 17.60 45.80 -2.88
CA GLU A 199 18.87 46.10 -3.57
C GLU A 199 19.89 46.73 -2.59
N PRO A 200 21.20 46.59 -2.85
CA PRO A 200 22.24 46.75 -1.84
C PRO A 200 22.69 48.21 -1.69
N GLY A 201 22.82 48.67 -0.44
CA GLY A 201 23.51 49.89 -0.04
C GLY A 201 24.57 49.59 1.01
#